data_AF-A0A2V2ZRX0-F1
#
_entry.id   AF-A0A2V2ZRX0-F1
#
_cell.length_a   1.000
_cell.length_b   1.000
_cell.length_c   1.000
_cell.angle_alpha   90.00
_cell.angle_beta   90.00
_cell.angle_gamma   90.00
#
_symmetry.space_group_name_H-M   'P 1'
#
loop_
_entity.id
_entity.type
_entity.pdbx_description
1 polymer ?
#
loop_
_entity_poly.entity_id
_entity_poly.type
_entity_poly.pdbx_seq_one_letter_code
_entity_poly.pdbx_strand_id
1 'polypeptide(L)'
;MNYQQLFKMQKELDRHIETNHQLQDVDLFERKVLALLVELGELANETRCFKFWSLKPSSPQETVLEEFVDGIHFILSLGIECGFNQEEEYAITLDKTESVTGQFLSVYNGIGYFRTSRSLEHYKELFTAYLNLGEMLGFTPLEIEKAYIEKNEVNYKRQAEGY
;
A
#
# COMPACT_ATOMS: atom_id res chain seq x y z
N MET A 1 -9.55 -6.38 -8.80
CA MET A 1 -9.80 -5.32 -7.81
C MET A 1 -10.64 -4.24 -8.45
N ASN A 2 -11.68 -3.77 -7.78
CA ASN A 2 -12.43 -2.59 -8.19
C ASN A 2 -11.75 -1.30 -7.69
N TYR A 3 -10.76 -0.78 -8.42
CA TYR A 3 -9.97 0.39 -7.98
C TYR A 3 -10.82 1.64 -7.71
N GLN A 4 -11.88 1.87 -8.49
CA GLN A 4 -12.79 3.00 -8.27
C GLN A 4 -13.48 2.92 -6.90
N GLN A 5 -13.89 1.73 -6.49
CA GLN A 5 -14.42 1.49 -5.16
C GLN A 5 -13.36 1.73 -4.08
N LEU A 6 -12.14 1.20 -4.26
CA LEU A 6 -11.07 1.36 -3.27
C LEU A 6 -10.68 2.83 -3.08
N PHE A 7 -10.51 3.58 -4.17
CA PHE A 7 -10.23 5.02 -4.09
C PHE A 7 -11.35 5.80 -3.41
N LYS A 8 -12.62 5.46 -3.67
CA LYS A 8 -13.75 6.08 -2.98
C LYS A 8 -13.68 5.83 -1.48
N MET A 9 -13.47 4.59 -1.06
CA MET A 9 -13.37 4.22 0.35
C MET A 9 -12.17 4.89 1.04
N GLN A 10 -11.01 4.94 0.38
CA GLN A 10 -9.84 5.62 0.92
C GLN A 10 -10.09 7.11 1.08
N LYS A 11 -10.70 7.76 0.07
CA LYS A 11 -10.99 9.20 0.11
C LYS A 11 -11.94 9.57 1.24
N GLU A 12 -12.93 8.73 1.50
CA GLU A 12 -13.85 8.92 2.63
C GLU A 12 -13.12 8.76 3.97
N LEU A 13 -12.25 7.76 4.10
CA LEU A 13 -11.46 7.50 5.31
C LEU A 13 -10.46 8.64 5.59
N ASP A 14 -9.70 9.06 4.57
CA ASP A 14 -8.74 10.17 4.67
C ASP A 14 -9.44 11.44 5.13
N ARG A 15 -10.57 11.79 4.50
CA ARG A 15 -11.37 12.97 4.87
C ARG A 15 -11.86 12.88 6.31
N HIS A 16 -12.25 11.70 6.78
CA HIS A 16 -12.69 11.50 8.16
C HIS A 16 -11.55 11.77 9.15
N ILE A 17 -10.38 11.16 8.93
CA ILE A 17 -9.18 11.36 9.75
C ILE A 17 -8.77 12.83 9.75
N GLU A 18 -8.65 13.45 8.57
CA GLU A 18 -8.26 14.85 8.45
C GLU A 18 -9.23 15.79 9.15
N THR A 19 -10.53 15.48 9.13
CA THR A 19 -11.54 16.27 9.85
C THR A 19 -11.41 16.12 11.36
N ASN A 20 -11.25 14.90 11.86
CA ASN A 20 -11.13 14.63 13.29
C ASN A 20 -9.87 15.25 13.90
N HIS A 21 -8.77 15.31 13.13
CA HIS A 21 -7.49 15.83 13.58
C HIS A 21 -7.18 17.26 13.10
N GLN A 22 -8.13 17.94 12.45
CA GLN A 22 -7.98 19.33 11.95
C GLN A 22 -6.79 19.49 10.98
N LEU A 23 -6.65 18.57 10.03
CA LEU A 23 -5.53 18.50 9.08
C LEU A 23 -5.89 18.94 7.65
N GLN A 24 -7.07 19.51 7.42
CA GLN A 24 -7.58 19.80 6.07
C GLN A 24 -6.72 20.77 5.25
N ASP A 25 -5.95 21.64 5.93
CA ASP A 25 -5.05 22.63 5.31
C ASP A 25 -3.56 22.22 5.43
N VAL A 26 -3.28 20.97 5.80
CA VAL A 26 -1.91 20.46 6.03
C VAL A 26 -1.49 19.60 4.84
N ASP A 27 -0.33 19.90 4.24
CA ASP A 27 0.29 18.97 3.28
C ASP A 27 0.77 17.71 4.02
N LEU A 28 0.06 16.60 3.81
CA LEU A 28 0.36 15.30 4.41
C LEU A 28 1.21 14.41 3.51
N PHE A 29 1.60 14.85 2.31
CA PHE A 29 2.26 14.01 1.31
C PHE A 29 3.50 13.32 1.87
N GLU A 30 4.45 14.07 2.45
CA GLU A 30 5.68 13.50 3.00
C GLU A 30 5.42 12.54 4.17
N ARG A 31 4.35 12.79 4.96
CA ARG A 31 3.94 11.90 6.05
C ARG A 31 3.37 10.59 5.51
N LYS A 32 2.53 10.65 4.47
CA LYS A 32 1.96 9.48 3.78
C LYS A 32 3.06 8.67 3.08
N VAL A 33 4.06 9.32 2.49
CA VAL A 33 5.25 8.63 1.94
C VAL A 33 6.04 7.90 3.02
N LEU A 34 6.30 8.56 4.16
CA LEU A 34 6.99 7.90 5.27
C LEU A 34 6.18 6.72 5.82
N ALA A 35 4.86 6.87 5.96
CA ALA A 35 4.00 5.78 6.39
C ALA A 35 4.08 4.59 5.43
N LEU A 36 3.99 4.81 4.11
CA LEU A 36 4.17 3.74 3.12
C LEU A 36 5.53 3.02 3.24
N LEU A 37 6.61 3.76 3.51
CA LEU A 37 7.93 3.15 3.74
C LEU A 37 7.97 2.29 5.02
N VAL A 38 7.27 2.73 6.08
CA VAL A 38 7.15 1.97 7.33
C VAL A 38 6.35 0.69 7.08
N GLU A 39 5.16 0.78 6.50
CA GLU A 39 4.32 -0.40 6.20
C GLU A 39 5.03 -1.39 5.28
N LEU A 40 5.78 -0.92 4.28
CA LEU A 40 6.57 -1.80 3.42
C LEU A 40 7.67 -2.53 4.21
N GLY A 41 8.24 -1.88 5.23
CA GLY A 41 9.19 -2.47 6.18
C GLY A 41 8.54 -3.50 7.09
N GLU A 42 7.33 -3.24 7.58
CA GLU A 42 6.54 -4.17 8.40
C GLU A 42 6.17 -5.42 7.60
N LEU A 43 5.67 -5.25 6.37
CA LEU A 43 5.45 -6.34 5.43
C LEU A 43 6.73 -7.16 5.16
N ALA A 44 7.87 -6.51 4.91
CA ALA A 44 9.15 -7.21 4.74
C ALA A 44 9.54 -8.01 5.99
N ASN A 45 9.22 -7.49 7.18
CA ASN A 45 9.51 -8.15 8.45
C ASN A 45 8.69 -9.42 8.65
N GLU A 46 7.40 -9.39 8.29
CA GLU A 46 6.46 -10.52 8.38
C GLU A 46 6.77 -11.63 7.36
N THR A 47 7.16 -11.25 6.13
CA THR A 47 7.62 -12.23 5.12
C THR A 47 8.98 -12.83 5.47
N ARG A 48 9.81 -12.08 6.21
CA ARG A 48 11.18 -12.43 6.61
C ARG A 48 12.11 -12.73 5.43
N CYS A 49 11.78 -12.32 4.22
CA CYS A 49 12.51 -12.69 2.99
C CYS A 49 13.98 -12.22 2.98
N PHE A 50 14.31 -11.20 3.77
CA PHE A 50 15.67 -10.67 3.91
C PHE A 50 16.50 -11.34 5.02
N LYS A 51 15.89 -12.14 5.90
CA LYS A 51 16.55 -12.70 7.09
C LYS A 51 17.32 -13.98 6.75
N PHE A 52 18.30 -13.90 5.84
CA PHE A 52 19.07 -15.04 5.33
C PHE A 52 19.88 -15.81 6.40
N TRP A 53 20.08 -15.21 7.58
CA TRP A 53 20.73 -15.83 8.74
C TRP A 53 19.77 -16.60 9.67
N SER A 54 18.48 -16.70 9.31
CA SER A 54 17.45 -17.30 10.15
C SER A 54 16.64 -18.36 9.40
N LEU A 55 16.39 -19.49 10.05
CA LEU A 55 15.52 -20.56 9.55
C LEU A 55 14.05 -20.40 9.96
N LYS A 56 13.69 -19.34 10.69
CA LYS A 56 12.30 -19.12 11.11
C LYS A 56 11.44 -18.80 9.89
N PRO A 57 10.27 -19.46 9.73
CA PRO A 57 9.39 -19.22 8.59
C PRO A 57 8.74 -17.84 8.67
N SER A 58 8.21 -17.38 7.54
CA SER A 58 7.27 -16.26 7.44
C SER A 58 6.14 -16.38 8.46
N SER A 59 5.56 -15.24 8.84
CA SER A 59 4.28 -15.19 9.54
C SER A 59 3.16 -15.82 8.70
N PRO A 60 2.01 -16.16 9.33
CA PRO A 60 0.84 -16.68 8.62
C PRO A 60 0.43 -15.78 7.46
N GLN A 61 -0.14 -16.38 6.41
CA GLN A 61 -0.50 -15.68 5.18
C GLN A 61 -1.50 -14.55 5.44
N GLU A 62 -2.41 -14.73 6.41
CA GLU A 62 -3.37 -13.69 6.80
C GLU A 62 -2.68 -12.46 7.40
N THR A 63 -1.65 -12.65 8.24
CA THR A 63 -0.85 -11.55 8.79
C THR A 63 -0.09 -10.82 7.70
N VAL A 64 0.54 -11.55 6.78
CA VAL A 64 1.26 -10.91 5.66
C VAL A 64 0.29 -10.14 4.75
N LEU A 65 -0.91 -10.67 4.51
CA LEU A 65 -1.93 -9.99 3.71
C LEU A 65 -2.43 -8.72 4.40
N GLU A 66 -2.56 -8.72 5.73
CA GLU A 66 -2.93 -7.54 6.51
C GLU A 66 -1.91 -6.41 6.32
N GLU A 67 -0.62 -6.70 6.50
CA GLU A 67 0.46 -5.72 6.27
C GLU A 67 0.52 -5.26 4.81
N PHE A 68 0.20 -6.15 3.86
CA PHE A 68 0.17 -5.80 2.45
C PHE A 68 -0.94 -4.79 2.14
N VAL A 69 -2.13 -4.96 2.73
CA VAL A 69 -3.23 -4.00 2.48
C VAL A 69 -3.02 -2.66 3.16
N ASP A 70 -2.23 -2.60 4.24
CA ASP A 70 -1.81 -1.33 4.85
C ASP A 70 -0.97 -0.49 3.88
N GLY A 71 -0.08 -1.11 3.10
CA GLY A 71 0.61 -0.42 2.01
C GLY A 71 -0.32 0.04 0.88
N ILE A 72 -1.34 -0.75 0.52
CA ILE A 72 -2.36 -0.35 -0.47
C ILE A 72 -3.12 0.91 -0.01
N HIS A 73 -3.48 0.99 1.28
CA HIS A 73 -4.12 2.17 1.86
C HIS A 73 -3.30 3.44 1.60
N PHE A 74 -1.99 3.42 1.88
CA PHE A 74 -1.14 4.59 1.68
C PHE A 74 -0.85 4.89 0.20
N ILE A 75 -0.73 3.88 -0.67
CA ILE A 75 -0.59 4.11 -2.12
C ILE A 75 -1.84 4.82 -2.66
N LEU A 76 -3.04 4.34 -2.32
CA LEU A 76 -4.28 4.98 -2.75
C LEU A 76 -4.42 6.40 -2.20
N SER A 77 -4.05 6.60 -0.93
CA SER A 77 -4.07 7.92 -0.29
C SER A 77 -3.15 8.91 -1.00
N LEU A 78 -1.93 8.48 -1.35
CA LEU A 78 -1.01 9.29 -2.16
C LEU A 78 -1.54 9.58 -3.57
N GLY A 79 -2.21 8.61 -4.19
CA GLY A 79 -2.89 8.81 -5.46
C GLY A 79 -3.98 9.89 -5.37
N ILE A 80 -4.75 9.91 -4.27
CA ILE A 80 -5.77 10.95 -4.02
C ILE A 80 -5.13 12.33 -3.84
N GLU A 81 -4.06 12.44 -3.05
CA GLU A 81 -3.31 13.70 -2.85
C GLU A 81 -2.84 14.32 -4.17
N CYS A 82 -2.43 13.48 -5.13
CA CYS A 82 -1.96 13.92 -6.44
C CYS A 82 -3.06 14.02 -7.51
N GLY A 83 -4.32 13.70 -7.18
CA GLY A 83 -5.44 13.74 -8.13
C GLY A 83 -5.47 12.58 -9.14
N PHE A 84 -4.84 11.45 -8.83
CA PHE A 84 -4.73 10.26 -9.68
C PHE A 84 -5.83 9.22 -9.42
N ASN A 85 -6.86 9.58 -8.65
CA ASN A 85 -7.97 8.71 -8.26
C ASN A 85 -9.02 8.48 -9.37
N GLN A 86 -8.66 8.71 -10.63
CA GLN A 86 -9.49 8.43 -11.81
C GLN A 86 -8.94 7.26 -12.64
N GLU A 87 -7.76 6.73 -12.30
CA GLU A 87 -7.19 5.58 -12.98
C GLU A 87 -8.02 4.32 -12.70
N GLU A 88 -8.30 3.55 -13.75
CA GLU A 88 -9.14 2.34 -13.67
C GLU A 88 -8.33 1.05 -13.74
N GLU A 89 -7.11 1.10 -14.26
CA GLU A 89 -6.29 -0.08 -14.50
C GLU A 89 -4.83 0.12 -14.14
N TYR A 90 -4.30 -0.86 -13.39
CA TYR A 90 -2.89 -1.05 -13.12
C TYR A 90 -2.52 -2.43 -13.65
N ALA A 91 -1.63 -2.47 -14.63
CA ALA A 91 -1.17 -3.73 -15.20
C ALA A 91 -0.17 -4.38 -14.25
N ILE A 92 -0.39 -5.66 -13.96
CA ILE A 92 0.63 -6.51 -13.38
C ILE A 92 1.58 -6.90 -14.51
N THR A 93 2.86 -6.60 -14.34
CA THR A 93 3.92 -6.93 -15.30
C THR A 93 5.03 -7.66 -14.56
N LEU A 94 4.77 -8.90 -14.17
CA LEU A 94 5.72 -9.72 -13.44
C LEU A 94 6.93 -10.10 -14.29
N ASP A 95 8.11 -9.82 -13.75
CA ASP A 95 9.33 -10.51 -14.16
C ASP A 95 9.50 -11.77 -13.29
N LYS A 96 9.38 -12.95 -13.91
CA LYS A 96 9.48 -14.25 -13.22
C LYS A 96 10.90 -14.59 -12.76
N THR A 97 11.90 -13.78 -13.12
CA THR A 97 13.30 -14.00 -12.72
C THR A 97 13.67 -13.24 -11.44
N GLU A 98 12.84 -12.30 -11.00
CA GLU A 98 13.11 -11.47 -9.82
C GLU A 98 12.84 -12.23 -8.51
N SER A 99 13.64 -11.94 -7.49
CA SER A 99 13.47 -12.46 -6.14
C SER A 99 12.49 -11.60 -5.35
N VAL A 100 11.79 -12.16 -4.35
CA VAL A 100 10.90 -11.37 -3.47
C VAL A 100 11.67 -10.19 -2.83
N THR A 101 12.90 -10.43 -2.36
CA THR A 101 13.76 -9.38 -1.82
C THR A 101 14.09 -8.29 -2.84
N GLY A 102 14.40 -8.64 -4.09
CA GLY A 102 14.63 -7.67 -5.15
C GLY A 102 13.37 -6.88 -5.50
N GLN A 103 12.20 -7.52 -5.48
CA GLN A 103 10.93 -6.85 -5.67
C GLN A 103 10.63 -5.83 -4.55
N PHE A 104 10.90 -6.15 -3.29
CA PHE A 104 10.84 -5.15 -2.20
C PHE A 104 11.72 -3.93 -2.47
N LEU A 105 12.98 -4.15 -2.90
CA LEU A 105 13.90 -3.06 -3.25
C LEU A 105 13.39 -2.23 -4.43
N SER A 106 12.78 -2.88 -5.43
CA SER A 106 12.13 -2.21 -6.56
C SER A 106 11.01 -1.28 -6.09
N VAL A 107 10.16 -1.75 -5.18
CA VAL A 107 9.10 -0.93 -4.57
C VAL A 107 9.71 0.24 -3.78
N TYR A 108 10.73 0.02 -2.95
CA TYR A 108 11.42 1.11 -2.23
C TYR A 108 11.95 2.20 -3.17
N ASN A 109 12.57 1.80 -4.28
CA ASN A 109 13.04 2.75 -5.30
C ASN A 109 11.87 3.48 -5.96
N GLY A 110 10.80 2.76 -6.30
CA GLY A 110 9.57 3.33 -6.85
C GLY A 110 8.95 4.40 -5.94
N ILE A 111 8.93 4.16 -4.62
CA ILE A 111 8.48 5.17 -3.63
C ILE A 111 9.37 6.42 -3.70
N GLY A 112 10.69 6.25 -3.79
CA GLY A 112 11.63 7.37 -3.90
C GLY A 112 11.47 8.20 -5.19
N TYR A 113 11.29 7.52 -6.33
CA TYR A 113 11.05 8.19 -7.61
C TYR A 113 9.71 8.91 -7.64
N PHE A 114 8.65 8.28 -7.14
CA PHE A 114 7.34 8.90 -7.03
C PHE A 114 7.36 10.09 -6.07
N ARG A 115 7.99 9.97 -4.89
CA ARG A 115 8.14 11.06 -3.93
C ARG A 115 8.76 12.31 -4.57
N THR A 116 9.79 12.11 -5.39
CA THR A 116 10.54 13.20 -6.03
C THR A 116 9.78 13.83 -7.20
N SER A 117 9.12 13.01 -8.01
CA SER A 117 8.48 13.46 -9.26
C SER A 117 7.02 13.89 -9.10
N ARG A 118 6.29 13.25 -8.17
CA ARG A 118 4.83 13.31 -8.03
C ARG A 118 4.08 13.12 -9.36
N SER A 119 4.65 12.39 -10.31
CA SER A 119 4.05 12.17 -11.62
C SER A 119 3.14 10.95 -11.62
N LEU A 120 2.11 10.99 -12.48
CA LEU A 120 1.22 9.85 -12.70
C LEU A 120 1.98 8.62 -13.20
N GLU A 121 3.00 8.81 -14.03
CA GLU A 121 3.86 7.75 -14.54
C GLU A 121 4.56 6.99 -13.40
N HIS A 122 5.34 7.67 -12.56
CA HIS A 122 6.04 7.01 -11.44
C HIS A 122 5.06 6.49 -10.38
N TYR A 123 3.88 7.11 -10.24
CA TYR A 123 2.82 6.56 -9.39
C TYR A 123 2.32 5.21 -9.90
N LYS A 124 2.06 5.08 -11.21
CA LYS A 124 1.64 3.82 -11.82
C LYS A 124 2.74 2.77 -11.74
N GLU A 125 4.00 3.15 -11.96
CA GLU A 125 5.15 2.25 -11.80
C GLU A 125 5.27 1.73 -10.37
N LEU A 126 5.16 2.61 -9.36
CA LEU A 126 5.13 2.23 -7.95
C LEU A 126 3.99 1.24 -7.67
N PHE A 127 2.77 1.57 -8.11
CA PHE A 127 1.62 0.73 -7.81
C PHE A 127 1.75 -0.63 -8.51
N THR A 128 2.14 -0.67 -9.78
CA THR A 128 2.44 -1.92 -10.49
C THR A 128 3.53 -2.74 -9.78
N ALA A 129 4.62 -2.12 -9.33
CA ALA A 129 5.66 -2.82 -8.57
C ALA A 129 5.12 -3.40 -7.25
N TYR A 130 4.22 -2.68 -6.57
CA TYR A 130 3.59 -3.16 -5.34
C TYR A 130 2.62 -4.34 -5.60
N LEU A 131 1.87 -4.30 -6.70
CA LEU A 131 0.97 -5.39 -7.09
C LEU A 131 1.74 -6.65 -7.51
N ASN A 132 2.85 -6.48 -8.24
CA ASN A 132 3.77 -7.56 -8.56
C ASN A 132 4.30 -8.23 -7.28
N LEU A 133 4.64 -7.44 -6.25
CA LEU A 133 5.04 -7.98 -4.95
C LEU A 133 3.91 -8.83 -4.34
N GLY A 134 2.66 -8.36 -4.37
CA GLY A 134 1.51 -9.11 -3.88
C GLY A 134 1.32 -10.44 -4.60
N GLU A 135 1.48 -10.48 -5.92
CA GLU A 135 1.39 -11.73 -6.69
C GLU A 135 2.54 -12.69 -6.34
N MET A 136 3.77 -12.19 -6.15
CA MET A 136 4.91 -13.01 -5.71
C MET A 136 4.72 -13.57 -4.29
N LEU A 137 3.96 -12.88 -3.44
CA LEU A 137 3.56 -13.34 -2.11
C LEU A 137 2.36 -14.30 -2.15
N GLY A 138 1.79 -14.54 -3.33
CA GLY A 138 0.71 -15.50 -3.55
C GLY A 138 -0.69 -14.94 -3.33
N PHE A 139 -0.86 -13.62 -3.34
CA PHE A 139 -2.17 -12.98 -3.18
C PHE A 139 -2.88 -12.81 -4.51
N THR A 140 -4.16 -13.15 -4.53
CA THR A 140 -5.04 -12.87 -5.65
C THR A 140 -5.65 -11.46 -5.55
N PRO A 141 -6.03 -10.85 -6.68
CA PRO A 141 -6.74 -9.57 -6.66
C PRO A 141 -8.03 -9.58 -5.81
N LEU A 142 -8.71 -10.72 -5.70
CA LEU A 142 -9.94 -10.84 -4.89
C LEU A 142 -9.63 -10.86 -3.39
N GLU A 143 -8.54 -11.53 -2.97
CA GLU A 143 -8.10 -11.53 -1.57
C GLU A 143 -7.66 -10.14 -1.12
N ILE A 144 -6.90 -9.43 -1.96
CA ILE A 144 -6.46 -8.06 -1.66
C ILE A 144 -7.67 -7.14 -1.52
N GLU A 145 -8.63 -7.19 -2.45
CA GLU A 145 -9.85 -6.37 -2.39
C GLU A 145 -10.66 -6.63 -1.13
N LYS A 146 -10.86 -7.91 -0.77
CA LYS A 146 -11.59 -8.29 0.43
C LYS A 146 -10.87 -7.81 1.71
N ALA A 147 -9.58 -8.08 1.83
CA ALA A 147 -8.80 -7.69 3.00
C ALA A 147 -8.72 -6.16 3.15
N TYR A 148 -8.62 -5.43 2.04
CA TYR A 148 -8.67 -3.97 2.06
C TYR A 148 -10.02 -3.45 2.59
N ILE A 149 -11.14 -4.00 2.13
CA ILE A 149 -12.48 -3.60 2.59
C ILE A 149 -12.61 -3.86 4.10
N GLU A 150 -12.21 -5.05 4.56
CA GLU A 150 -12.24 -5.41 5.99
C GLU A 150 -11.35 -4.48 6.83
N LYS A 151 -10.14 -4.18 6.36
CA LYS A 151 -9.20 -3.27 7.05
C LYS A 151 -9.73 -1.83 7.08
N ASN A 152 -10.32 -1.35 5.99
CA ASN A 152 -10.95 -0.03 5.91
C ASN A 152 -12.07 0.11 6.97
N GLU A 153 -12.94 -0.89 7.11
CA GLU A 153 -14.00 -0.90 8.13
C GLU A 153 -13.44 -0.89 9.57
N VAL A 154 -12.35 -1.64 9.81
CA VAL A 154 -11.65 -1.64 11.11
C VAL A 154 -11.05 -0.27 11.41
N ASN A 155 -10.43 0.38 10.41
CA ASN A 155 -9.84 1.71 10.58
C ASN A 155 -10.89 2.78 10.89
N TYR A 156 -12.08 2.70 10.29
CA TYR A 156 -13.21 3.55 10.69
C TYR A 156 -13.63 3.35 12.16
N LYS A 157 -13.68 2.10 12.63
CA LYS A 157 -14.00 1.81 14.04
C LYS A 157 -12.93 2.38 14.98
N ARG A 158 -11.64 2.21 14.64
CA ARG A 158 -10.52 2.79 15.42
C ARG A 158 -10.64 4.31 15.55
N GLN A 159 -10.97 4.99 14.44
CA GLN A 159 -11.18 6.45 14.45
C GLN A 159 -12.38 6.87 15.31
N ALA A 160 -13.48 6.11 15.30
CA ALA A 160 -14.64 6.37 16.16
C ALA A 160 -14.34 6.20 17.66
N GLU A 161 -13.33 5.39 18.01
CA GLU A 161 -12.87 5.14 19.38
C GLU A 161 -11.79 6.13 19.86
N GLY A 162 -11.40 7.10 19.02
CA GLY A 162 -10.46 8.17 19.38
C GLY A 162 -8.99 7.84 19.16
N TYR A 163 -8.69 6.89 18.26
CA TYR A 163 -7.34 6.63 17.77
C TYR A 163 -6.77 7.81 16.97
#